data_AF-A0A968PII1-F1
#
_entry.id   AF-A0A968PII1-F1
#
_cell.length_a   1.000
_cell.length_b   1.000
_cell.length_c   1.000
_cell.angle_alpha   90.00
_cell.angle_beta   90.00
_cell.angle_gamma   90.00
#
_symmetry.space_group_name_H-M   'P 1'
#
loop_
_entity.id
_entity.type
_entity.pdbx_description
1 polymer ?
#
loop_
_entity_poly.entity_id
_entity_poly.type
_entity_poly.pdbx_seq_one_letter_code
_entity_poly.pdbx_strand_id
1 'polypeptide(L)'
;MPRSSYRWLLPLMPLFALVLALSMYADLLITPVSYAQSNERCFEETGYCISGSIRDYWEQRGGIELFGLPLSPARLQTIEQNWTGPVQWFERGRLEDHGLAGVLEGRLGARVARPAR
;
A
#
# COMPACT_ATOMS: atom_id res chain seq x y z
N MET A 1 30.47 -69.20 -27.87
CA MET A 1 30.98 -67.99 -27.18
C MET A 1 30.80 -66.82 -28.13
N PRO A 2 30.16 -65.72 -27.71
CA PRO A 2 30.93 -64.62 -27.12
C PRO A 2 30.33 -64.07 -25.83
N ARG A 3 31.22 -63.53 -24.99
CA ARG A 3 30.95 -62.89 -23.71
C ARG A 3 30.34 -61.51 -23.94
N SER A 4 29.16 -61.27 -23.38
CA SER A 4 28.58 -59.94 -23.30
C SER A 4 29.24 -59.14 -22.20
N SER A 5 29.95 -58.09 -22.60
CA SER A 5 30.69 -57.16 -21.74
C SER A 5 29.85 -55.91 -21.52
N TYR A 6 28.80 -55.97 -20.70
CA TYR A 6 28.11 -54.76 -20.24
C TYR A 6 28.88 -54.15 -19.07
N ARG A 7 29.97 -53.45 -19.39
CA ARG A 7 30.85 -52.76 -18.43
C ARG A 7 30.93 -51.26 -18.76
N TRP A 8 29.79 -50.59 -18.99
CA TRP A 8 29.75 -49.16 -19.36
C TRP A 8 28.48 -48.39 -18.92
N LEU A 9 27.79 -48.78 -17.84
CA LEU A 9 26.59 -48.07 -17.35
C LEU A 9 26.83 -47.17 -16.12
N LEU A 10 27.97 -46.49 -16.04
CA LEU A 10 28.19 -45.41 -15.05
C LEU A 10 29.06 -44.33 -15.71
N PRO A 11 28.48 -43.23 -16.22
CA PRO A 11 28.86 -41.93 -15.65
C PRO A 11 27.77 -40.83 -15.74
N LEU A 12 26.47 -41.16 -15.66
CA LEU A 12 25.41 -40.14 -15.72
C LEU A 12 24.88 -39.70 -14.33
N MET A 13 25.14 -40.46 -13.27
CA MET A 13 24.68 -40.13 -11.92
C MET A 13 25.28 -38.87 -11.26
N PRO A 14 26.55 -38.44 -11.48
CA PRO A 14 27.07 -37.26 -10.78
C PRO A 14 26.49 -35.95 -11.34
N LEU A 15 26.19 -35.91 -12.64
CA LEU A 15 25.59 -34.74 -13.29
C LEU A 15 24.15 -34.51 -12.82
N PHE A 16 23.39 -35.58 -12.60
CA PHE A 16 22.02 -35.49 -12.07
C PHE A 16 21.99 -35.02 -10.61
N ALA A 17 22.91 -35.52 -9.78
CA ALA A 17 23.07 -35.08 -8.39
C ALA A 17 23.51 -33.61 -8.29
N LEU A 18 24.35 -33.14 -9.23
CA LEU A 18 24.85 -31.77 -9.26
C LEU A 18 23.76 -30.78 -9.71
N VAL A 19 22.89 -31.16 -10.66
CA VAL A 19 21.70 -30.37 -11.06
C VAL A 19 20.66 -30.30 -9.93
N LEU A 20 20.47 -31.39 -9.20
CA LEU A 20 19.59 -31.40 -8.01
C LEU A 20 20.16 -30.54 -6.87
N ALA A 21 21.47 -30.58 -6.63
CA ALA A 21 22.11 -29.73 -5.63
C ALA A 21 22.10 -28.25 -6.03
N LEU A 22 22.27 -27.92 -7.31
CA LEU A 22 22.18 -26.54 -7.81
C LEU A 22 20.76 -25.97 -7.71
N SER A 23 19.74 -26.79 -7.99
CA SER A 23 18.33 -26.37 -7.88
C SER A 23 17.93 -26.11 -6.42
N MET A 24 18.40 -26.93 -5.47
CA MET A 24 18.17 -26.73 -4.04
C MET A 24 18.86 -25.47 -3.47
N TYR A 25 19.91 -24.97 -4.14
CA TYR A 25 20.56 -23.70 -3.79
C TYR A 25 19.86 -22.46 -4.41
N ALA A 26 19.12 -22.63 -5.51
CA ALA A 26 18.44 -21.53 -6.19
C ALA A 26 17.29 -20.95 -5.34
N ASP A 27 16.62 -21.79 -4.55
CA ASP A 27 15.52 -21.36 -3.67
C ASP A 27 16.00 -20.45 -2.51
N LEU A 28 17.30 -20.47 -2.17
CA LEU A 28 17.87 -19.62 -1.12
C LEU A 28 18.07 -18.16 -1.56
N LEU A 29 17.95 -17.86 -2.87
CA LEU A 29 18.09 -16.53 -3.44
C LEU A 29 16.75 -15.80 -3.61
N ILE A 30 15.63 -16.51 -3.45
CA ILE A 30 14.29 -15.95 -3.57
C ILE A 30 13.88 -15.39 -2.20
N THR A 31 14.39 -14.21 -1.86
CA THR A 31 13.79 -13.45 -0.75
C THR A 31 12.37 -13.06 -1.16
N PRO A 32 11.32 -13.45 -0.40
CA PRO A 32 10.02 -12.88 -0.66
C PRO A 32 10.12 -11.38 -0.40
N VAL A 33 9.92 -10.57 -1.44
CA VAL A 33 9.64 -9.14 -1.25
C VAL A 33 8.37 -9.08 -0.42
N SER A 34 8.56 -8.77 0.86
CA SER A 34 7.46 -8.45 1.75
C SER A 34 7.03 -7.04 1.39
N TYR A 35 6.06 -6.90 0.49
CA TYR A 35 5.32 -5.66 0.39
C TYR A 35 4.67 -5.45 1.75
N ALA A 36 5.11 -4.43 2.50
CA ALA A 36 4.35 -3.94 3.62
C ALA A 36 2.95 -3.68 3.07
N GLN A 37 1.94 -4.48 3.49
CA GLN A 37 0.58 -4.23 3.08
C GLN A 37 0.25 -2.82 3.55
N SER A 38 0.24 -1.85 2.63
CA SER A 38 -0.30 -0.55 2.92
C SER A 38 -1.72 -0.84 3.36
N ASN A 39 -2.04 -0.45 4.59
CA ASN A 39 -3.37 -0.62 5.15
C ASN A 39 -4.29 0.41 4.47
N GLU A 40 -4.52 0.18 3.19
CA GLU A 40 -4.98 1.14 2.20
C GLU A 40 -6.20 0.58 1.50
N ARG A 41 -7.16 1.47 1.23
CA ARG A 41 -8.38 1.17 0.50
C ARG A 41 -8.43 2.09 -0.71
N CYS A 42 -8.43 1.49 -1.90
CA CYS A 42 -8.50 2.20 -3.17
C CYS A 42 -9.91 2.18 -3.74
N PHE A 43 -10.28 3.26 -4.44
CA PHE A 43 -11.58 3.43 -5.10
C PHE A 43 -11.34 3.53 -6.60
N GLU A 44 -11.94 2.62 -7.37
CA GLU A 44 -11.77 2.57 -8.83
C GLU A 44 -12.39 3.80 -9.51
N GLU A 45 -13.44 4.36 -8.92
CA GLU A 45 -14.22 5.47 -9.45
C GLU A 45 -13.40 6.76 -9.56
N THR A 46 -12.51 6.99 -8.59
CA THR A 46 -11.66 8.20 -8.56
C THR A 46 -10.19 7.90 -8.78
N GLY A 47 -9.79 6.63 -8.72
CA GLY A 47 -8.39 6.20 -8.80
C GLY A 47 -7.55 6.60 -7.59
N TYR A 48 -8.18 7.06 -6.51
CA TYR A 48 -7.50 7.47 -5.28
C TYR A 48 -7.70 6.44 -4.17
N CYS A 49 -6.73 6.41 -3.27
CA CYS A 49 -6.71 5.52 -2.13
C CYS A 49 -6.65 6.30 -0.81
N ILE A 50 -7.21 5.72 0.24
CA ILE A 50 -7.13 6.20 1.62
C ILE A 50 -6.34 5.20 2.45
N SER A 51 -5.49 5.68 3.35
CA SER A 51 -4.67 4.81 4.20
C SER A 51 -4.46 5.41 5.59
N GLY A 52 -3.94 4.58 6.50
CA GLY A 52 -3.56 4.98 7.86
C GLY A 52 -4.70 5.62 8.66
N SER A 53 -4.35 6.62 9.47
CA SER A 53 -5.25 7.37 10.35
C SER A 53 -6.47 7.95 9.62
N ILE A 54 -6.29 8.48 8.42
CA ILE A 54 -7.35 9.07 7.60
C ILE A 54 -8.36 8.00 7.19
N ARG A 55 -7.89 6.83 6.73
CA ARG A 55 -8.78 5.71 6.42
C ARG A 55 -9.52 5.25 7.66
N ASP A 56 -8.81 5.02 8.76
CA ASP A 56 -9.41 4.52 9.99
C ASP A 56 -10.50 5.47 10.51
N TYR A 57 -10.27 6.79 10.42
CA TYR A 57 -11.28 7.81 10.75
C TYR A 57 -12.47 7.78 9.77
N TRP A 58 -12.19 7.76 8.47
CA TRP A 58 -13.23 7.71 7.43
C TRP A 58 -14.15 6.50 7.65
N GLU A 59 -13.58 5.31 7.88
CA GLU A 59 -14.34 4.07 8.09
C GLU A 59 -15.18 4.09 9.37
N GLN A 60 -14.65 4.66 10.46
CA GLN A 60 -15.32 4.70 11.75
C GLN A 60 -16.41 5.78 11.86
N ARG A 61 -16.36 6.84 11.04
CA ARG A 61 -17.18 8.06 11.23
C ARG A 61 -18.31 8.21 10.23
N GLY A 62 -18.48 7.26 9.31
CA GLY A 62 -19.61 7.23 8.36
C GLY A 62 -19.22 6.93 6.92
N GLY A 63 -17.92 6.89 6.64
CA GLY A 63 -17.36 6.47 5.36
C GLY A 63 -17.97 7.18 4.17
N ILE A 64 -18.45 6.37 3.23
CA ILE A 64 -18.97 6.82 1.94
C ILE A 64 -20.21 7.71 2.09
N GLU A 65 -21.04 7.48 3.11
CA GLU A 65 -22.27 8.26 3.32
C GLU A 65 -21.95 9.68 3.80
N LEU A 66 -21.01 9.81 4.74
CA LEU A 66 -20.66 11.12 5.31
C LEU A 66 -19.68 11.89 4.43
N PHE A 67 -18.58 11.26 4.02
CA PHE A 67 -17.49 11.96 3.34
C PHE A 67 -17.52 11.79 1.82
N GLY A 68 -18.09 10.70 1.32
CA GLY A 68 -18.05 10.34 -0.09
C GLY A 68 -16.69 9.78 -0.52
N LEU A 69 -16.48 9.73 -1.84
CA LEU A 69 -15.26 9.21 -2.45
C LEU A 69 -14.07 10.16 -2.25
N PRO A 70 -12.83 9.65 -2.20
CA PRO A 70 -11.64 10.50 -2.19
C PRO A 70 -11.48 11.21 -3.53
N LEU A 71 -11.16 12.51 -3.49
CA LEU A 71 -10.92 13.36 -4.66
C LEU A 71 -9.43 13.72 -4.84
N SER A 72 -8.58 13.30 -3.92
CA SER A 72 -7.13 13.52 -3.98
C SER A 72 -6.39 12.40 -3.23
N PRO A 73 -5.07 12.24 -3.44
CA PRO A 73 -4.23 11.55 -2.46
C PRO A 73 -4.11 12.38 -1.18
N ALA A 74 -3.71 11.74 -0.08
CA ALA A 74 -3.27 12.45 1.12
C ALA A 74 -1.91 13.13 0.87
N ARG A 75 -1.81 14.42 1.22
CA ARG A 75 -0.60 15.23 0.99
C ARG A 75 -0.47 16.36 2.00
N LEU A 76 0.76 16.79 2.28
CA LEU A 76 1.01 17.96 3.13
C LEU A 76 0.40 19.22 2.50
N GLN A 77 -0.45 19.92 3.24
CA GLN A 77 -1.07 21.17 2.83
C GLN A 77 -1.13 22.14 4.00
N THR A 78 -0.92 23.43 3.71
CA THR A 78 -1.17 24.50 4.66
C THR A 78 -2.64 24.91 4.62
N ILE A 79 -3.32 24.72 5.75
CA ILE A 79 -4.73 25.02 5.95
C ILE A 79 -4.87 26.34 6.71
N GLU A 80 -5.74 27.21 6.19
CA GLU A 80 -6.08 28.52 6.78
C GLU A 80 -4.86 29.35 7.21
N GLN A 81 -3.73 29.17 6.52
CA GLN A 81 -2.44 29.85 6.79
C GLN A 81 -1.89 29.64 8.22
N ASN A 82 -2.42 28.68 8.97
CA ASN A 82 -2.12 28.53 10.40
C ASN A 82 -1.58 27.14 10.77
N TRP A 83 -1.84 26.13 9.95
CA TRP A 83 -1.39 24.77 10.22
C TRP A 83 -1.01 24.05 8.93
N THR A 84 0.05 23.23 8.97
CA THR A 84 0.48 22.40 7.85
C THR A 84 0.54 20.94 8.30
N GLY A 85 -0.13 20.06 7.57
CA GLY A 85 -0.08 18.63 7.82
C GLY A 85 -0.73 17.81 6.71
N PRO A 86 -0.82 16.48 6.86
CA PRO A 86 -1.44 15.62 5.88
C PRO A 86 -2.92 15.92 5.74
N VAL A 87 -3.36 16.17 4.51
CA VAL A 87 -4.74 16.48 4.18
C VAL A 87 -5.17 15.66 2.98
N GLN A 88 -6.36 15.08 3.07
CA GLN A 88 -7.02 14.41 1.94
C GLN A 88 -8.42 14.98 1.72
N TRP A 89 -8.73 15.26 0.46
CA TRP A 89 -10.03 15.78 0.05
C TRP A 89 -10.98 14.66 -0.36
N PHE A 90 -12.25 14.83 -0.04
CA PHE A 90 -13.35 13.93 -0.34
C PHE A 90 -14.52 14.74 -0.95
N GLU A 91 -15.49 14.06 -1.54
CA GLU A 91 -16.66 14.70 -2.16
C GLU A 91 -17.42 15.65 -1.22
N ARG A 92 -17.47 15.34 0.08
CA ARG A 92 -18.28 16.08 1.07
C ARG A 92 -17.45 16.72 2.19
N GLY A 93 -16.12 16.72 2.08
CA GLY A 93 -15.27 17.27 3.12
C GLY A 93 -13.79 17.09 2.87
N ARG A 94 -12.99 17.38 3.89
CA ARG A 94 -11.59 16.97 3.94
C ARG A 94 -11.27 16.44 5.33
N LEU A 95 -10.32 15.51 5.37
CA LEU A 95 -9.77 15.02 6.62
C LEU A 95 -8.34 15.52 6.76
N GLU A 96 -8.01 15.95 7.97
CA GLU A 96 -6.72 16.51 8.36
C GLU A 96 -6.12 15.63 9.45
N ASP A 97 -4.94 15.07 9.22
CA ASP A 97 -4.24 14.27 10.24
C ASP A 97 -3.37 15.18 11.12
N HIS A 98 -3.75 15.34 12.39
CA HIS A 98 -3.01 16.12 13.39
C HIS A 98 -2.12 15.23 14.28
N GLY A 99 -1.78 14.03 13.83
CA GLY A 99 -0.89 13.10 14.53
C GLY A 99 -1.51 12.63 15.84
N LEU A 100 -0.86 12.95 16.96
CA LEU A 100 -1.33 12.54 18.30
C LEU A 100 -2.68 13.16 18.68
N ALA A 101 -3.06 14.30 18.07
CA ALA A 101 -4.38 14.89 18.27
C ALA A 101 -5.49 14.19 17.46
N GLY A 102 -5.12 13.23 16.61
CA GLY A 102 -6.03 12.47 15.77
C GLY A 102 -6.42 13.18 14.48
N VAL A 103 -7.39 12.60 13.78
CA VAL A 103 -7.92 13.14 12.52
C VAL A 103 -9.09 14.07 12.80
N LEU A 104 -9.06 15.23 12.15
CA LEU A 104 -10.11 16.25 12.23
C LEU A 104 -10.79 16.45 10.87
N GLU A 105 -12.08 16.75 10.92
CA GLU A 105 -12.83 17.20 9.75
C GLU A 105 -12.58 18.69 9.52
N GLY A 106 -12.14 19.03 8.30
CA GLY A 106 -11.92 20.42 7.92
C GLY A 106 -13.26 21.16 7.78
N ARG A 107 -13.40 22.29 8.49
CA ARG A 107 -14.63 23.12 8.45
C ARG A 107 -14.78 23.83 7.10
N LEU A 108 -15.61 23.29 6.21
CA LEU A 108 -16.07 23.99 5.01
C LEU A 108 -17.09 25.08 5.41
N GLY A 109 -16.63 26.32 5.63
CA GLY A 109 -17.57 27.45 5.87
C GLY A 109 -17.05 28.62 6.70
N ALA A 110 -15.88 28.50 7.36
CA ALA A 110 -15.35 29.59 8.20
C ALA A 110 -14.91 30.85 7.42
N ARG A 111 -14.94 30.83 6.08
CA ARG A 111 -14.44 31.92 5.21
C ARG A 111 -15.50 32.82 4.57
N VAL A 112 -16.81 32.64 4.87
CA VAL A 112 -17.86 33.55 4.35
C VAL A 112 -18.17 34.72 5.30
N ALA A 113 -17.70 34.67 6.55
CA ALA A 113 -17.91 35.74 7.53
C ALA A 113 -16.68 36.67 7.65
N ARG A 114 -16.37 37.41 6.59
CA ARG A 114 -15.66 38.70 6.75
C ARG A 114 -16.55 39.79 6.14
N PRO A 115 -17.24 40.61 6.96
CA PRO A 115 -17.81 41.84 6.44
C PRO A 115 -16.65 42.68 5.92
N ALA A 116 -16.76 43.12 4.67
CA ALA A 116 -15.88 44.14 4.12
C ALA A 116 -15.92 45.35 5.05
N ARG A 117 -14.74 45.82 5.46
CA ARG A 117 -14.57 47.14 6.05
C ARG A 117 -14.07 48.08 4.97
#